data_AF-A0A3B4XCD7-F1
#
_entry.id   AF-A0A3B4XCD7-F1
#
_cell.length_a   1.000
_cell.length_b   1.000
_cell.length_c   1.000
_cell.angle_alpha   90.00
_cell.angle_beta   90.00
_cell.angle_gamma   90.00
#
_symmetry.space_group_name_H-M   'P 1'
#
loop_
_entity.id
_entity.type
_entity.pdbx_description
1 polymer ?
#
loop_
_entity_poly.entity_id
_entity_poly.type
_entity_poly.pdbx_seq_one_letter_code
_entity_poly.pdbx_strand_id
1 'polypeptide(L)'
;MFYSQSITSGPMITRQSRSYTSSAPIHKAHSVSGLSFRGAPRISSSSVRTVSSGYGGGLGMGMGMAMGGGGGFDLSSALDQSSVHLNEKATMQNLNDRLASYLEKVRSLEAANTKLELQIREYYEKKGPAAERDYSNYWAVINDLKDKITAATIGNANILLQIDNSKLAADDFKTKFEHELMMRQSVEADIANLRRLLDQTTLTKADLEMQIEGLQDELAYLKKNHAEELAALRSQLTGTVNVEVDAAPQQDLNKVLEEIRAQYETITDKHRRDQESWFNEKSATLTKEVAISTETIQTSKTEINDLRRTLQGLEIELQSQLSMKGALENTLAETENRYSAMLAGFQNTINMLEAELANVRASIEQQGQDYKMLLDIKTRLEQEIATYRSLLETEESRPISTGGSKTTVTTTHVRTSS
;
A
#
# COMPACT_ATOMS: atom_id res chain seq x y z
N MET A 1 -67.84 6.21 -45.67
CA MET A 1 -67.01 7.15 -46.46
C MET A 1 -65.55 7.03 -46.00
N PHE A 2 -64.61 7.54 -46.79
CA PHE A 2 -63.17 7.29 -46.71
C PHE A 2 -62.40 8.17 -45.69
N TYR A 3 -61.24 7.67 -45.22
CA TYR A 3 -60.08 8.40 -44.65
C TYR A 3 -60.35 9.24 -43.37
N SER A 4 -59.40 9.66 -42.51
CA SER A 4 -57.95 9.42 -42.27
C SER A 4 -57.60 10.07 -40.91
N GLN A 5 -56.62 9.69 -40.09
CA GLN A 5 -55.63 8.58 -40.06
C GLN A 5 -55.02 8.55 -38.63
N SER A 6 -54.32 7.47 -38.24
CA SER A 6 -53.40 7.46 -37.09
C SER A 6 -51.99 7.07 -37.53
N ILE A 7 -51.02 7.98 -37.35
CA ILE A 7 -49.64 7.78 -37.79
C ILE A 7 -48.91 6.87 -36.80
N THR A 8 -48.43 5.74 -37.31
CA THR A 8 -47.60 4.79 -36.57
C THR A 8 -46.17 5.31 -36.46
N SER A 9 -45.80 5.82 -35.27
CA SER A 9 -44.40 6.14 -34.96
C SER A 9 -43.62 4.85 -34.68
N GLY A 10 -43.02 4.26 -35.72
CA GLY A 10 -42.10 3.13 -35.56
C GLY A 10 -40.84 3.51 -34.75
N PRO A 11 -40.19 2.54 -34.08
CA PRO A 11 -39.00 2.82 -33.27
C PRO A 11 -37.82 3.22 -34.16
N MET A 12 -37.20 4.36 -33.84
CA MET A 12 -36.05 4.88 -34.57
C MET A 12 -34.80 4.03 -34.25
N ILE A 13 -34.25 3.34 -35.25
CA ILE A 13 -33.02 2.56 -35.07
C ILE A 13 -31.81 3.51 -35.05
N THR A 14 -31.47 4.01 -33.87
CA THR A 14 -30.25 4.80 -33.64
C THR A 14 -29.02 3.89 -33.74
N ARG A 15 -28.38 3.90 -34.91
CA ARG A 15 -27.13 3.16 -35.17
C ARG A 15 -25.95 3.79 -34.44
N GLN A 16 -25.75 3.46 -33.16
CA GLN A 16 -24.56 3.87 -32.42
C GLN A 16 -23.30 3.13 -32.92
N SER A 17 -22.41 3.87 -33.56
CA SER A 17 -21.06 3.42 -33.91
C SER A 17 -20.19 3.28 -32.65
N ARG A 18 -20.17 2.09 -32.03
CA ARG A 18 -19.22 1.81 -30.94
C ARG A 18 -17.83 1.51 -31.51
N SER A 19 -16.94 2.49 -31.42
CA SER A 19 -15.51 2.33 -31.67
C SER A 19 -14.85 1.54 -30.53
N TYR A 20 -14.40 0.33 -30.80
CA TYR A 20 -13.63 -0.47 -29.85
C TYR A 20 -12.18 0.05 -29.74
N THR A 21 -11.89 0.86 -28.73
CA THR A 21 -10.50 1.15 -28.33
C THR A 21 -9.99 0.01 -27.44
N SER A 22 -9.27 -0.93 -28.03
CA SER A 22 -8.54 -1.96 -27.27
C SER A 22 -7.34 -1.32 -26.57
N SER A 23 -7.43 -1.11 -25.26
CA SER A 23 -6.30 -0.76 -24.41
C SER A 23 -5.80 -2.02 -23.68
N ALA A 24 -4.85 -2.73 -24.28
CA ALA A 24 -4.15 -3.79 -23.59
C ALA A 24 -3.26 -3.19 -22.47
N PRO A 25 -3.23 -3.77 -21.25
CA PRO A 25 -2.30 -3.33 -20.22
C PRO A 25 -0.87 -3.67 -20.63
N ILE A 26 0.02 -2.68 -20.57
CA ILE A 26 1.45 -2.89 -20.83
C ILE A 26 2.05 -3.61 -19.62
N HIS A 27 2.24 -4.92 -19.73
CA HIS A 27 3.01 -5.69 -18.76
C HIS A 27 4.47 -5.23 -18.77
N LYS A 28 4.87 -4.41 -17.79
CA LYS A 28 6.30 -4.17 -17.50
C LYS A 28 6.84 -5.34 -16.68
N ALA A 29 7.68 -6.15 -17.31
CA ALA A 29 8.54 -7.08 -16.58
C ALA A 29 9.57 -6.31 -15.75
N HIS A 30 9.70 -6.64 -14.46
CA HIS A 30 10.79 -6.16 -13.62
C HIS A 30 11.93 -7.18 -13.63
N SER A 31 13.06 -6.79 -14.23
CA SER A 31 14.28 -7.60 -14.32
C SER A 31 15.00 -7.68 -12.98
N VAL A 32 15.42 -8.88 -12.59
CA VAL A 32 16.18 -9.14 -11.36
C VAL A 32 17.69 -9.01 -11.60
N SER A 33 18.30 -8.03 -10.94
CA SER A 33 19.74 -7.89 -10.67
C SER A 33 19.91 -6.75 -9.67
N GLY A 34 20.79 -6.74 -8.68
CA GLY A 34 21.89 -7.62 -8.29
C GLY A 34 22.69 -6.87 -7.19
N LEU A 35 23.49 -7.59 -6.39
CA LEU A 35 24.22 -7.11 -5.20
C LEU A 35 24.62 -5.62 -5.14
N SER A 36 24.46 -5.00 -3.96
CA SER A 36 25.50 -4.17 -3.34
C SER A 36 25.32 -4.05 -1.82
N PHE A 37 26.43 -4.21 -1.09
CA PHE A 37 26.50 -4.13 0.38
C PHE A 37 26.63 -2.69 0.89
N ARG A 38 26.19 -2.44 2.13
CA ARG A 38 26.47 -1.25 2.98
C ARG A 38 26.26 0.15 2.35
N GLY A 39 25.14 0.79 2.68
CA GLY A 39 24.98 2.25 2.53
C GLY A 39 23.58 2.75 2.87
N ALA A 40 23.48 3.82 3.65
CA ALA A 40 22.20 4.49 3.96
C ALA A 40 21.63 5.19 2.71
N PRO A 41 20.29 5.36 2.59
CA PRO A 41 19.67 5.85 1.37
C PRO A 41 20.03 7.31 1.09
N ARG A 42 20.42 7.61 -0.16
CA ARG A 42 20.54 8.98 -0.67
C ARG A 42 19.51 9.23 -1.75
N ILE A 43 18.86 10.39 -1.67
CA ILE A 43 17.93 10.90 -2.67
C ILE A 43 18.77 11.40 -3.87
N SER A 44 18.64 10.75 -5.01
CA SER A 44 19.30 11.17 -6.25
C SER A 44 18.38 12.06 -7.08
N SER A 45 18.73 13.33 -7.24
CA SER A 45 18.14 14.22 -8.24
C SER A 45 18.97 14.18 -9.53
N SER A 46 18.34 13.89 -10.66
CA SER A 46 18.99 13.84 -11.97
C SER A 46 19.08 15.24 -12.58
N SER A 47 20.24 15.89 -12.44
CA SER A 47 20.60 17.06 -13.25
C SER A 47 21.51 16.64 -14.40
N VAL A 48 20.97 16.65 -15.62
CA VAL A 48 21.74 16.42 -16.84
C VAL A 48 22.67 17.61 -17.08
N ARG A 49 23.98 17.37 -17.19
CA ARG A 49 24.93 18.36 -17.73
C ARG A 49 25.68 17.75 -18.89
N THR A 50 25.33 18.22 -20.08
CA THR A 50 26.03 17.97 -21.34
C THR A 50 27.42 18.60 -21.28
N VAL A 51 28.44 17.84 -21.67
CA VAL A 51 29.76 18.40 -22.00
C VAL A 51 29.69 19.06 -23.37
N SER A 52 30.20 20.29 -23.49
CA SER A 52 30.45 20.92 -24.78
C SER A 52 31.78 21.66 -24.75
N SER A 53 32.44 21.70 -25.90
CA SER A 53 33.79 22.21 -26.10
C SER A 53 33.82 23.74 -26.15
N GLY A 54 34.97 24.33 -25.78
CA GLY A 54 35.47 25.51 -26.49
C GLY A 54 35.86 26.72 -25.64
N TYR A 55 37.03 27.26 -25.99
CA TYR A 55 37.48 28.66 -25.84
C TYR A 55 37.84 29.23 -24.46
N GLY A 56 39.07 29.78 -24.36
CA GLY A 56 39.20 31.17 -23.87
C GLY A 56 40.26 31.54 -22.82
N GLY A 57 41.56 31.38 -23.10
CA GLY A 57 42.66 32.14 -22.45
C GLY A 57 42.95 31.85 -20.96
N GLY A 58 44.11 32.21 -20.40
CA GLY A 58 45.31 32.81 -20.99
C GLY A 58 46.27 33.32 -19.90
N LEU A 59 47.59 33.33 -20.18
CA LEU A 59 48.72 33.74 -19.30
C LEU A 59 48.94 32.86 -18.05
N GLY A 60 50.18 32.62 -17.58
CA GLY A 60 51.50 33.06 -18.06
C GLY A 60 52.50 33.16 -16.90
N MET A 61 53.78 32.87 -17.15
CA MET A 61 54.89 32.72 -16.16
C MET A 61 54.76 31.51 -15.20
N GLY A 62 55.73 30.61 -15.07
CA GLY A 62 57.00 30.47 -15.78
C GLY A 62 58.16 31.28 -15.20
N MET A 63 58.92 30.67 -14.27
CA MET A 63 60.38 30.77 -14.25
C MET A 63 61.00 29.64 -13.41
N GLY A 64 61.85 28.83 -14.02
CA GLY A 64 62.87 28.06 -13.31
C GLY A 64 64.23 28.74 -13.52
N MET A 65 65.11 28.68 -12.53
CA MET A 65 66.51 29.09 -12.70
C MET A 65 67.43 28.18 -11.90
N ALA A 66 68.37 27.57 -12.61
CA ALA A 66 69.52 26.90 -12.03
C ALA A 66 70.75 27.82 -12.16
N MET A 67 71.57 27.86 -11.11
CA MET A 67 72.92 28.43 -11.06
C MET A 67 73.75 27.54 -10.13
N GLY A 68 75.03 27.25 -10.34
CA GLY A 68 75.93 27.73 -11.40
C GLY A 68 77.27 28.17 -10.79
N GLY A 69 78.34 27.40 -11.02
CA GLY A 69 79.70 27.66 -10.51
C GLY A 69 80.00 26.98 -9.17
N GLY A 70 81.24 26.57 -8.86
CA GLY A 70 82.48 26.63 -9.66
C GLY A 70 83.69 26.78 -8.74
N GLY A 71 84.72 25.95 -8.91
CA GLY A 71 85.95 26.02 -8.09
C GLY A 71 86.65 24.67 -7.96
N GLY A 72 87.61 24.39 -8.85
CA GLY A 72 88.48 23.23 -8.74
C GLY A 72 89.76 23.53 -7.97
N PHE A 73 90.36 22.50 -7.37
CA PHE A 73 91.76 22.48 -6.99
C PHE A 73 92.32 21.09 -7.31
N ASP A 74 93.25 21.05 -8.24
CA ASP A 74 94.04 19.88 -8.60
C ASP A 74 95.47 20.38 -8.85
N LEU A 75 96.44 19.88 -8.09
CA LEU A 75 97.83 19.79 -8.55
C LEU A 75 98.64 18.79 -7.71
N SER A 76 99.01 17.70 -8.36
CA SER A 76 100.11 16.82 -7.96
C SER A 76 101.47 17.54 -8.04
N SER A 77 102.17 17.67 -6.91
CA SER A 77 103.63 17.86 -6.86
C SER A 77 104.14 17.39 -5.49
N ALA A 78 104.76 16.21 -5.40
CA ALA A 78 106.20 16.00 -5.56
C ALA A 78 107.06 16.40 -4.34
N LEU A 79 107.32 15.40 -3.50
CA LEU A 79 108.61 15.11 -2.86
C LEU A 79 109.33 16.23 -2.05
N ASP A 80 109.05 16.30 -0.74
CA ASP A 80 110.07 16.60 0.27
C ASP A 80 109.75 15.86 1.60
N GLN A 81 110.73 15.15 2.15
CA GLN A 81 110.59 14.28 3.33
C GLN A 81 110.90 15.05 4.63
N SER A 82 110.46 16.30 4.71
CA SER A 82 110.80 17.25 5.78
C SER A 82 109.57 17.89 6.46
N SER A 83 108.36 17.68 5.92
CA SER A 83 107.21 18.57 6.12
C SER A 83 106.16 18.09 7.14
N VAL A 84 106.32 16.89 7.72
CA VAL A 84 105.24 16.18 8.44
C VAL A 84 104.76 16.91 9.71
N HIS A 85 105.67 17.54 10.47
CA HIS A 85 105.32 18.18 11.74
C HIS A 85 104.70 19.58 11.63
N LEU A 86 104.82 20.29 10.51
CA LEU A 86 104.06 21.54 10.30
C LEU A 86 102.63 21.27 9.81
N ASN A 87 102.44 20.20 9.02
CA ASN A 87 101.14 19.87 8.45
C ASN A 87 100.13 19.47 9.54
N GLU A 88 100.55 18.68 10.53
CA GLU A 88 99.69 18.26 11.66
C GLU A 88 99.20 19.44 12.53
N LYS A 89 100.03 20.48 12.70
CA LYS A 89 99.62 21.69 13.42
C LYS A 89 98.62 22.52 12.61
N ALA A 90 98.81 22.62 11.29
CA ALA A 90 97.90 23.33 10.39
C ALA A 90 96.54 22.62 10.26
N THR A 91 96.51 21.29 10.20
CA THR A 91 95.25 20.53 10.21
C THR A 91 94.54 20.61 11.56
N MET A 92 95.26 20.59 12.68
CA MET A 92 94.69 20.83 14.01
C MET A 92 94.13 22.26 14.17
N GLN A 93 94.77 23.28 13.60
CA GLN A 93 94.21 24.64 13.57
C GLN A 93 92.93 24.68 12.71
N ASN A 94 92.93 24.10 11.51
CA ASN A 94 91.74 24.05 10.66
C ASN A 94 90.56 23.31 11.33
N LEU A 95 90.83 22.23 12.05
CA LEU A 95 89.83 21.51 12.85
C LEU A 95 89.30 22.35 14.01
N ASN A 96 90.17 23.09 14.72
CA ASN A 96 89.77 23.99 15.79
C ASN A 96 88.96 25.19 15.27
N ASP A 97 89.34 25.79 14.14
CA ASP A 97 88.58 26.87 13.51
C ASP A 97 87.20 26.38 13.04
N ARG A 98 87.14 25.16 12.50
CA ARG A 98 85.89 24.50 12.13
C ARG A 98 85.02 24.19 13.35
N LEU A 99 85.62 23.72 14.45
CA LEU A 99 84.93 23.48 15.72
C LEU A 99 84.43 24.79 16.35
N ALA A 100 85.21 25.86 16.31
CA ALA A 100 84.79 27.20 16.71
C ALA A 100 83.60 27.68 15.87
N SER A 101 83.66 27.55 14.54
CA SER A 101 82.53 27.88 13.66
C SER A 101 81.27 27.03 13.93
N TYR A 102 81.46 25.77 14.35
CA TYR A 102 80.36 24.88 14.73
C TYR A 102 79.74 25.28 16.08
N LEU A 103 80.56 25.64 17.09
CA LEU A 103 80.07 26.16 18.37
C LEU A 103 79.36 27.51 18.21
N GLU A 104 79.89 28.40 17.37
CA GLU A 104 79.23 29.65 16.98
C GLU A 104 77.87 29.37 16.32
N LYS A 105 77.82 28.37 15.44
CA LYS A 105 76.57 27.96 14.78
C LYS A 105 75.56 27.35 15.75
N VAL A 106 75.99 26.48 16.68
CA VAL A 106 75.15 25.90 17.73
C VAL A 106 74.55 27.01 18.60
N ARG A 107 75.36 27.95 19.10
CA ARG A 107 74.87 29.12 19.86
C ARG A 107 73.85 29.95 19.07
N SER A 108 74.07 30.15 17.77
CA SER A 108 73.12 30.87 16.90
C SER A 108 71.78 30.13 16.75
N LEU A 109 71.80 28.79 16.76
CA LEU A 109 70.61 27.95 16.67
C LEU A 109 69.88 27.84 18.01
N GLU A 110 70.59 27.79 19.13
CA GLU A 110 70.02 27.86 20.48
C GLU A 110 69.31 29.22 20.71
N ALA A 111 69.94 30.32 20.31
CA ALA A 111 69.32 31.65 20.33
C ALA A 111 68.10 31.77 19.40
N ALA A 112 68.09 31.07 18.26
CA ALA A 112 66.93 31.01 17.37
C ALA A 112 65.80 30.15 17.94
N ASN A 113 66.10 28.98 18.51
CA ASN A 113 65.11 28.10 19.14
C ASN A 113 64.44 28.74 20.35
N THR A 114 65.21 29.33 21.27
CA THR A 114 64.65 30.04 22.43
C THR A 114 63.73 31.20 22.01
N LYS A 115 64.07 31.92 20.93
CA LYS A 115 63.19 32.94 20.34
C LYS A 115 61.90 32.34 19.76
N LEU A 116 61.98 31.21 19.05
CA LEU A 116 60.81 30.51 18.50
C LEU A 116 59.91 29.95 19.60
N GLU A 117 60.47 29.38 20.67
CA GLU A 117 59.72 28.91 21.83
C GLU A 117 58.93 30.04 22.51
N LEU A 118 59.54 31.21 22.69
CA LEU A 118 58.86 32.39 23.20
C LEU A 118 57.72 32.84 22.27
N GLN A 119 57.94 32.86 20.95
CA GLN A 119 56.90 33.21 19.97
C GLN A 119 55.75 32.18 19.94
N ILE A 120 56.05 30.89 20.13
CA ILE A 120 55.04 29.83 20.23
C ILE A 120 54.22 30.01 21.52
N ARG A 121 54.87 30.26 22.66
CA ARG A 121 54.18 30.51 23.94
C ARG A 121 53.29 31.75 23.86
N GLU A 122 53.80 32.86 23.35
CA GLU A 122 53.04 34.12 23.16
C GLU A 122 51.87 33.93 22.16
N TYR A 123 52.04 33.11 21.13
CA TYR A 123 50.95 32.76 20.19
C TYR A 123 49.85 31.93 20.87
N TYR A 124 50.19 30.97 21.72
CA TYR A 124 49.21 30.20 22.50
C TYR A 124 48.54 31.01 23.62
N GLU A 125 49.24 31.96 24.25
CA GLU A 125 48.63 32.88 25.22
C GLU A 125 47.67 33.88 24.55
N LYS A 126 48.06 34.46 23.40
CA LYS A 126 47.18 35.35 22.61
C LYS A 126 46.03 34.61 21.93
N LYS A 127 46.23 33.32 21.60
CA LYS A 127 45.16 32.37 21.26
C LYS A 127 44.79 31.49 22.46
N GLY A 128 44.54 32.12 23.61
CA GLY A 128 43.78 31.49 24.69
C GLY A 128 42.52 30.81 24.12
N PRO A 129 42.04 29.71 24.76
CA PRO A 129 41.09 28.78 24.16
C PRO A 129 39.94 29.54 23.53
N ALA A 130 39.81 29.41 22.21
CA ALA A 130 38.98 30.29 21.40
C ALA A 130 37.57 30.33 22.02
N ALA A 131 37.24 31.50 22.60
CA ALA A 131 36.09 31.64 23.50
C ALA A 131 34.87 30.95 22.90
N GLU A 132 34.28 30.02 23.66
CA GLU A 132 33.13 29.26 23.21
C GLU A 132 32.10 30.24 22.68
N ARG A 133 31.83 30.14 21.38
CA ARG A 133 31.13 31.18 20.64
C ARG A 133 29.67 31.13 21.09
N ASP A 134 29.27 32.01 22.00
CA ASP A 134 28.02 31.92 22.77
C ASP A 134 26.77 31.70 21.88
N TYR A 135 26.41 30.43 21.67
CA TYR A 135 25.23 30.05 20.89
C TYR A 135 23.92 30.17 21.70
N SER A 136 23.99 30.66 22.94
CA SER A 136 22.85 30.83 23.87
C SER A 136 21.64 31.49 23.20
N ASN A 137 21.88 32.58 22.45
CA ASN A 137 20.82 33.35 21.76
C ASN A 137 20.09 32.54 20.67
N TYR A 138 20.73 31.54 20.06
CA TYR A 138 20.10 30.68 19.05
C TYR A 138 19.19 29.62 19.67
N TRP A 139 19.44 29.18 20.90
CA TRP A 139 18.62 28.16 21.56
C TRP A 139 17.17 28.60 21.77
N ALA A 140 16.96 29.88 22.12
CA ALA A 140 15.62 30.44 22.24
C ALA A 140 14.84 30.37 20.91
N VAL A 141 15.48 30.77 19.80
CA VAL A 141 14.89 30.72 18.45
C VAL A 141 14.67 29.28 17.99
N ILE A 142 15.61 28.38 18.27
CA ILE A 142 15.49 26.94 17.94
C ILE A 142 14.32 26.30 18.69
N ASN A 143 14.10 26.65 19.95
CA ASN A 143 12.99 26.10 20.73
C ASN A 143 11.64 26.69 20.28
N ASP A 144 11.53 28.00 20.05
CA ASP A 144 10.33 28.62 19.45
C ASP A 144 9.97 28.01 18.08
N LEU A 145 10.98 27.71 17.24
CA LEU A 145 10.76 27.01 15.98
C LEU A 145 10.30 25.56 16.18
N LYS A 146 10.85 24.83 17.16
CA LYS A 146 10.36 23.47 17.50
C LYS A 146 8.91 23.51 17.98
N ASP A 147 8.56 24.46 18.85
CA ASP A 147 7.20 24.60 19.39
C ASP A 147 6.19 24.98 18.29
N LYS A 148 6.60 25.80 17.31
CA LYS A 148 5.81 26.07 16.10
C LYS A 148 5.65 24.82 15.23
N ILE A 149 6.69 24.00 15.07
CA ILE A 149 6.62 22.73 14.33
C ILE A 149 5.70 21.72 15.03
N THR A 150 5.79 21.56 16.35
CA THR A 150 4.92 20.65 17.10
C THR A 150 3.47 21.13 17.07
N ALA A 151 3.21 22.43 17.28
CA ALA A 151 1.88 23.02 17.17
C ALA A 151 1.28 22.83 15.76
N ALA A 152 2.06 23.07 14.70
CA ALA A 152 1.62 22.83 13.32
C ALA A 152 1.37 21.34 13.03
N THR A 153 2.17 20.44 13.60
CA THR A 153 1.99 18.98 13.47
C THR A 153 0.70 18.52 14.14
N ILE A 154 0.42 19.00 15.35
CA ILE A 154 -0.84 18.74 16.07
C ILE A 154 -2.03 19.34 15.33
N GLY A 155 -1.90 20.56 14.80
CA GLY A 155 -2.93 21.20 13.98
C GLY A 155 -3.26 20.40 12.72
N ASN A 156 -2.25 19.93 11.98
CA ASN A 156 -2.43 19.07 10.82
C ASN A 156 -3.09 17.73 11.19
N ALA A 157 -2.70 17.11 12.31
CA ALA A 157 -3.34 15.88 12.78
C ALA A 157 -4.82 16.08 13.13
N ASN A 158 -5.19 17.20 13.78
CA ASN A 158 -6.57 17.56 14.07
C ASN A 158 -7.38 17.79 12.78
N ILE A 159 -6.82 18.49 11.79
CA ILE A 159 -7.46 18.70 10.47
C ILE A 159 -7.69 17.36 9.76
N LEU A 160 -6.72 16.43 9.78
CA LEU A 160 -6.90 15.09 9.21
C LEU A 160 -8.03 14.31 9.90
N LEU A 161 -8.09 14.34 11.23
CA LEU A 161 -9.18 13.70 11.99
C LEU A 161 -10.55 14.32 11.67
N GLN A 162 -10.63 15.64 11.49
CA GLN A 162 -11.87 16.31 11.08
C GLN A 162 -12.29 15.95 9.65
N ILE A 163 -11.33 15.83 8.73
CA ILE A 163 -11.57 15.36 7.35
C ILE A 163 -12.10 13.93 7.37
N ASP A 164 -11.48 13.03 8.11
CA ASP A 164 -11.89 11.62 8.15
C ASP A 164 -13.23 11.44 8.89
N ASN A 165 -13.49 12.20 9.95
CA ASN A 165 -14.81 12.25 10.58
C ASN A 165 -15.90 12.77 9.62
N SER A 166 -15.60 13.81 8.83
CA SER A 166 -16.52 14.35 7.82
C SER A 166 -16.79 13.38 6.68
N LYS A 167 -15.79 12.60 6.24
CA LYS A 167 -15.97 11.51 5.27
C LYS A 167 -16.84 10.40 5.82
N LEU A 168 -16.56 9.91 7.04
CA LEU A 168 -17.36 8.87 7.69
C LEU A 168 -18.83 9.29 7.86
N ALA A 169 -19.08 10.55 8.22
CA ALA A 169 -20.44 11.09 8.27
C ALA A 169 -21.10 11.16 6.88
N ALA A 170 -20.35 11.55 5.83
CA ALA A 170 -20.87 11.56 4.46
C ALA A 170 -21.19 10.14 3.93
N ASP A 171 -20.35 9.14 4.23
CA ASP A 171 -20.56 7.75 3.85
C ASP A 171 -21.74 7.11 4.62
N ASP A 172 -21.93 7.46 5.90
CA ASP A 172 -23.11 7.08 6.69
C ASP A 172 -24.40 7.70 6.12
N PHE A 173 -24.40 9.00 5.80
CA PHE A 173 -25.54 9.64 5.13
C PHE A 173 -25.83 9.06 3.74
N LYS A 174 -24.78 8.73 2.97
CA LYS A 174 -24.92 8.06 1.67
C LYS A 174 -25.58 6.68 1.83
N THR A 175 -25.09 5.87 2.76
CA THR A 175 -25.65 4.53 3.03
C THR A 175 -27.11 4.61 3.47
N LYS A 176 -27.45 5.58 4.33
CA LYS A 176 -28.83 5.85 4.75
C LYS A 176 -29.72 6.30 3.59
N PHE A 177 -29.22 7.17 2.72
CA PHE A 177 -29.94 7.61 1.52
C PHE A 177 -30.17 6.46 0.54
N GLU A 178 -29.17 5.61 0.31
CA GLU A 178 -29.30 4.42 -0.56
C GLU A 178 -30.32 3.43 0.01
N HIS A 179 -30.33 3.19 1.32
CA HIS A 179 -31.34 2.36 1.99
C HIS A 179 -32.75 2.95 1.88
N GLU A 180 -32.93 4.24 2.18
CA GLU A 180 -34.21 4.93 2.07
C GLU A 180 -34.72 4.94 0.61
N LEU A 181 -33.83 5.11 -0.37
CA LEU A 181 -34.17 5.04 -1.79
C LEU A 181 -34.68 3.65 -2.19
N MET A 182 -34.03 2.57 -1.73
CA MET A 182 -34.49 1.19 -1.97
C MET A 182 -35.85 0.93 -1.32
N MET A 183 -36.04 1.35 -0.07
CA MET A 183 -37.33 1.24 0.64
C MET A 183 -38.44 1.99 -0.09
N ARG A 184 -38.17 3.24 -0.51
CA ARG A 184 -39.10 4.07 -1.30
C ARG A 184 -39.46 3.42 -2.63
N GLN A 185 -38.49 2.84 -3.34
CA GLN A 185 -38.73 2.11 -4.60
C GLN A 185 -39.57 0.85 -4.39
N SER A 186 -39.36 0.10 -3.31
CA SER A 186 -40.21 -1.05 -2.96
C SER A 186 -41.65 -0.61 -2.72
N VAL A 187 -41.86 0.43 -1.91
CA VAL A 187 -43.20 0.98 -1.62
C VAL A 187 -43.87 1.55 -2.88
N GLU A 188 -43.13 2.19 -3.78
CA GLU A 188 -43.68 2.62 -5.08
C GLU A 188 -44.11 1.45 -5.96
N ALA A 189 -43.35 0.36 -5.99
CA ALA A 189 -43.72 -0.86 -6.70
C ALA A 189 -44.98 -1.50 -6.09
N ASP A 190 -45.07 -1.57 -4.76
CA ASP A 190 -46.26 -2.07 -4.06
C ASP A 190 -47.50 -1.21 -4.33
N ILE A 191 -47.37 0.12 -4.32
CA ILE A 191 -48.46 1.05 -4.70
C ILE A 191 -48.89 0.84 -6.16
N ALA A 192 -47.96 0.64 -7.09
CA ALA A 192 -48.27 0.35 -8.49
C ALA A 192 -49.01 -1.00 -8.64
N ASN A 193 -48.57 -2.03 -7.92
CA ASN A 193 -49.22 -3.34 -7.88
C ASN A 193 -50.64 -3.26 -7.29
N LEU A 194 -50.83 -2.53 -6.18
CA LEU A 194 -52.13 -2.32 -5.54
C LEU A 194 -53.10 -1.55 -6.45
N ARG A 195 -52.62 -0.55 -7.20
CA ARG A 195 -53.43 0.14 -8.22
C ARG A 195 -53.87 -0.82 -9.32
N ARG A 196 -52.96 -1.64 -9.86
CA ARG A 196 -53.30 -2.65 -10.87
C ARG A 196 -54.31 -3.68 -10.36
N LEU A 197 -54.19 -4.08 -9.09
CA LEU A 197 -55.12 -5.01 -8.44
C LEU A 197 -56.50 -4.36 -8.20
N LEU A 198 -56.56 -3.07 -7.85
CA LEU A 198 -57.79 -2.30 -7.79
C LEU A 198 -58.48 -2.24 -9.16
N ASP A 199 -57.75 -1.85 -10.21
CA ASP A 199 -58.28 -1.78 -11.58
C ASP A 199 -58.83 -3.14 -12.04
N GLN A 200 -58.09 -4.22 -11.79
CA GLN A 200 -58.53 -5.59 -12.09
C GLN A 200 -59.80 -5.96 -11.31
N THR A 201 -59.87 -5.60 -10.03
CA THR A 201 -61.04 -5.87 -9.17
C THR A 201 -62.26 -5.09 -9.66
N THR A 202 -62.09 -3.83 -10.04
CA THR A 202 -63.14 -2.99 -10.63
C THR A 202 -63.63 -3.55 -11.96
N LEU A 203 -62.75 -4.06 -12.83
CA LEU A 203 -63.15 -4.76 -14.06
C LEU A 203 -63.95 -6.03 -13.77
N THR A 204 -63.51 -6.88 -12.83
CA THR A 204 -64.27 -8.09 -12.45
C THR A 204 -65.61 -7.75 -11.80
N LYS A 205 -65.69 -6.64 -11.06
CA LYS A 205 -66.96 -6.15 -10.50
C LYS A 205 -67.93 -5.75 -11.62
N ALA A 206 -67.47 -4.98 -12.60
CA ALA A 206 -68.29 -4.54 -13.73
C ALA A 206 -68.78 -5.73 -14.60
N ASP A 207 -67.94 -6.74 -14.83
CA ASP A 207 -68.33 -7.97 -15.53
C ASP A 207 -69.41 -8.75 -14.75
N LEU A 208 -69.26 -8.91 -13.44
CA LEU A 208 -70.29 -9.53 -12.59
C LEU A 208 -71.59 -8.70 -12.52
N GLU A 209 -71.50 -7.36 -12.50
CA GLU A 209 -72.68 -6.49 -12.54
C GLU A 209 -73.44 -6.63 -13.87
N MET A 210 -72.73 -6.70 -15.00
CA MET A 210 -73.30 -6.97 -16.33
C MET A 210 -73.94 -8.37 -16.41
N GLN A 211 -73.32 -9.40 -15.82
CA GLN A 211 -73.90 -10.74 -15.74
C GLN A 211 -75.18 -10.77 -14.88
N ILE A 212 -75.21 -10.02 -13.78
CA ILE A 212 -76.41 -9.88 -12.94
C ILE A 212 -77.53 -9.17 -13.70
N GLU A 213 -77.24 -8.08 -14.42
CA GLU A 213 -78.22 -7.36 -15.23
C GLU A 213 -78.78 -8.26 -16.36
N GLY A 214 -77.92 -8.97 -17.10
CA GLY A 214 -78.35 -9.92 -18.13
C GLY A 214 -79.26 -11.05 -17.59
N LEU A 215 -78.95 -11.60 -16.40
CA LEU A 215 -79.80 -12.60 -15.75
C LEU A 215 -81.12 -12.01 -15.24
N GLN A 216 -81.16 -10.74 -14.86
CA GLN A 216 -82.41 -10.04 -14.49
C GLN A 216 -83.29 -9.81 -15.71
N ASP A 217 -82.71 -9.43 -16.85
CA ASP A 217 -83.41 -9.28 -18.13
C ASP A 217 -83.94 -10.61 -18.66
N GLU A 218 -83.16 -11.69 -18.59
CA GLU A 218 -83.62 -13.05 -18.95
C GLU A 218 -84.80 -13.49 -18.07
N LEU A 219 -84.71 -13.26 -16.76
CA LEU A 219 -85.78 -13.56 -15.80
C LEU A 219 -87.04 -12.72 -16.08
N ALA A 220 -86.90 -11.44 -16.44
CA ALA A 220 -88.00 -10.58 -16.84
C ALA A 220 -88.64 -11.04 -18.16
N TYR A 221 -87.83 -11.43 -19.14
CA TYR A 221 -88.27 -11.99 -20.42
C TYR A 221 -89.05 -13.29 -20.23
N LEU A 222 -88.52 -14.24 -19.45
CA LEU A 222 -89.19 -15.51 -19.14
C LEU A 222 -90.53 -15.29 -18.41
N LYS A 223 -90.58 -14.36 -17.44
CA LYS A 223 -91.85 -13.99 -16.78
C LYS A 223 -92.87 -13.39 -17.74
N LYS A 224 -92.43 -12.52 -18.66
CA LYS A 224 -93.29 -11.92 -19.67
C LYS A 224 -93.83 -12.99 -20.63
N ASN A 225 -92.95 -13.83 -21.18
CA ASN A 225 -93.36 -14.91 -22.08
C ASN A 225 -94.33 -15.88 -21.39
N HIS A 226 -94.07 -16.27 -20.14
CA HIS A 226 -95.00 -17.12 -19.38
C HIS A 226 -96.36 -16.43 -19.14
N ALA A 227 -96.39 -15.12 -18.90
CA ALA A 227 -97.64 -14.38 -18.77
C ALA A 227 -98.42 -14.30 -20.10
N GLU A 228 -97.73 -14.15 -21.22
CA GLU A 228 -98.30 -14.17 -22.58
C GLU A 228 -98.81 -15.57 -22.96
N GLU A 229 -98.06 -16.64 -22.66
CA GLU A 229 -98.49 -18.04 -22.81
C GLU A 229 -99.74 -18.35 -21.96
N LEU A 230 -99.76 -17.92 -20.69
CA LEU A 230 -100.94 -18.06 -19.83
C LEU A 230 -102.13 -17.26 -20.34
N ALA A 231 -101.92 -16.09 -20.94
CA ALA A 231 -102.98 -15.32 -21.57
C ALA A 231 -103.52 -16.02 -22.84
N ALA A 232 -102.64 -16.57 -23.66
CA ALA A 232 -102.99 -17.36 -24.85
C ALA A 232 -103.76 -18.64 -24.48
N LEU A 233 -103.29 -19.39 -23.47
CA LEU A 233 -103.99 -20.58 -22.96
C LEU A 233 -105.36 -20.24 -22.35
N ARG A 234 -105.47 -19.12 -21.63
CA ARG A 234 -106.78 -18.62 -21.15
C ARG A 234 -107.70 -18.22 -22.30
N SER A 235 -107.16 -17.58 -23.34
CA SER A 235 -107.91 -17.23 -24.56
C SER A 235 -108.38 -18.48 -25.33
N GLN A 236 -107.58 -19.57 -25.33
CA GLN A 236 -107.99 -20.86 -25.88
C GLN A 236 -109.07 -21.52 -25.00
N LEU A 237 -108.96 -21.44 -23.67
CA LEU A 237 -109.99 -21.98 -22.75
C LEU A 237 -111.35 -21.27 -22.82
N THR A 238 -111.40 -20.02 -23.30
CA THR A 238 -112.66 -19.28 -23.52
C THR A 238 -113.26 -19.52 -24.92
N GLY A 239 -112.63 -20.35 -25.75
CA GLY A 239 -113.07 -20.65 -27.11
C GLY A 239 -113.41 -22.12 -27.32
N THR A 240 -114.58 -22.57 -26.86
CA THR A 240 -115.25 -23.73 -27.48
C THR A 240 -115.77 -23.34 -28.86
N VAL A 241 -114.84 -23.09 -29.79
CA VAL A 241 -115.15 -22.86 -31.20
C VAL A 241 -115.14 -24.21 -31.88
N ASN A 242 -116.34 -24.71 -32.18
CA ASN A 242 -116.54 -25.82 -33.09
C ASN A 242 -116.08 -25.37 -34.49
N VAL A 243 -114.81 -25.63 -34.84
CA VAL A 243 -114.31 -25.42 -36.20
C VAL A 243 -114.71 -26.64 -37.01
N GLU A 244 -115.85 -26.52 -37.69
CA GLU A 244 -116.13 -27.36 -38.85
C GLU A 244 -115.11 -27.01 -39.92
N VAL A 245 -114.10 -27.87 -40.07
CA VAL A 245 -113.10 -27.76 -41.13
C VAL A 245 -113.77 -28.19 -42.43
N ASP A 246 -114.40 -27.23 -43.11
CA ASP A 246 -114.75 -27.39 -44.51
C ASP A 246 -113.46 -27.65 -45.30
N ALA A 247 -113.48 -28.68 -46.13
CA ALA A 247 -112.29 -29.20 -46.78
C ALA A 247 -111.91 -28.30 -47.98
N ALA A 248 -111.19 -27.22 -47.67
CA ALA A 248 -110.59 -26.35 -48.68
C ALA A 248 -109.76 -27.19 -49.69
N PRO A 249 -109.73 -26.81 -50.98
CA PRO A 249 -109.35 -27.72 -52.06
C PRO A 249 -107.94 -28.27 -51.88
N GLN A 250 -107.77 -29.58 -52.18
CA GLN A 250 -106.53 -30.36 -52.10
C GLN A 250 -105.27 -29.49 -52.01
N GLN A 251 -104.76 -29.29 -50.79
CA GLN A 251 -103.43 -28.71 -50.63
C GLN A 251 -102.46 -29.66 -51.33
N ASP A 252 -101.81 -29.16 -52.38
CA ASP A 252 -100.95 -29.94 -53.27
C ASP A 252 -99.88 -30.64 -52.42
N LEU A 253 -100.02 -31.96 -52.25
CA LEU A 253 -99.23 -32.71 -51.28
C LEU A 253 -97.73 -32.63 -51.63
N ASN A 254 -97.41 -32.46 -52.91
CA ASN A 254 -96.06 -32.17 -53.38
C ASN A 254 -95.50 -30.86 -52.82
N LYS A 255 -96.30 -29.79 -52.74
CA LYS A 255 -95.84 -28.52 -52.14
C LYS A 255 -95.52 -28.67 -50.66
N VAL A 256 -96.36 -29.38 -49.91
CA VAL A 256 -96.13 -29.59 -48.46
C VAL A 256 -94.93 -30.52 -48.23
N LEU A 257 -94.79 -31.58 -49.03
CA LEU A 257 -93.61 -32.46 -48.97
C LEU A 257 -92.33 -31.73 -49.39
N GLU A 258 -92.38 -30.85 -50.38
CA GLU A 258 -91.25 -30.03 -50.82
C GLU A 258 -90.89 -28.95 -49.79
N GLU A 259 -91.88 -28.34 -49.12
CA GLU A 259 -91.65 -27.39 -48.03
C GLU A 259 -91.03 -28.07 -46.80
N ILE A 260 -91.53 -29.27 -46.42
CA ILE A 260 -90.91 -30.10 -45.38
C ILE A 260 -89.49 -30.49 -45.78
N ARG A 261 -89.25 -30.87 -47.03
CA ARG A 261 -87.91 -31.20 -47.55
C ARG A 261 -86.97 -30.00 -47.47
N ALA A 262 -87.42 -28.82 -47.91
CA ALA A 262 -86.66 -27.58 -47.84
C ALA A 262 -86.35 -27.16 -46.39
N GLN A 263 -87.28 -27.39 -45.44
CA GLN A 263 -87.01 -27.18 -44.02
C GLN A 263 -85.97 -28.17 -43.48
N TYR A 264 -86.06 -29.47 -43.78
CA TYR A 264 -85.06 -30.45 -43.37
C TYR A 264 -83.68 -30.19 -43.99
N GLU A 265 -83.63 -29.79 -45.26
CA GLU A 265 -82.41 -29.37 -45.93
C GLU A 265 -81.81 -28.14 -45.25
N THR A 266 -82.62 -27.10 -44.99
CA THR A 266 -82.20 -25.89 -44.27
C THR A 266 -81.68 -26.21 -42.86
N ILE A 267 -82.35 -27.10 -42.10
CA ILE A 267 -81.91 -27.51 -40.76
C ILE A 267 -80.60 -28.30 -40.83
N THR A 268 -80.48 -29.25 -41.76
CA THR A 268 -79.26 -30.06 -41.93
C THR A 268 -78.08 -29.18 -42.35
N ASP A 269 -78.30 -28.26 -43.27
CA ASP A 269 -77.29 -27.36 -43.80
C ASP A 269 -76.92 -26.24 -42.80
N LYS A 270 -77.84 -25.87 -41.90
CA LYS A 270 -77.54 -25.05 -40.71
C LYS A 270 -76.69 -25.84 -39.71
N HIS A 271 -77.11 -27.04 -39.31
CA HIS A 271 -76.35 -27.91 -38.39
C HIS A 271 -74.92 -28.16 -38.89
N ARG A 272 -74.74 -28.37 -40.21
CA ARG A 272 -73.43 -28.51 -40.84
C ARG A 272 -72.55 -27.26 -40.66
N ARG A 273 -73.10 -26.06 -40.92
CA ARG A 273 -72.39 -24.79 -40.72
C ARG A 273 -72.07 -24.54 -39.24
N ASP A 274 -73.01 -24.83 -38.34
CA ASP A 274 -72.83 -24.64 -36.90
C ASP A 274 -71.73 -25.60 -36.36
N GLN A 275 -71.69 -26.85 -36.81
CA GLN A 275 -70.62 -27.81 -36.50
C GLN A 275 -69.26 -27.38 -37.07
N GLU A 276 -69.21 -26.89 -38.31
CA GLU A 276 -67.98 -26.40 -38.95
C GLU A 276 -67.45 -25.14 -38.23
N SER A 277 -68.34 -24.23 -37.86
CA SER A 277 -68.00 -23.05 -37.04
C SER A 277 -67.46 -23.44 -35.67
N TRP A 278 -68.15 -24.34 -34.96
CA TRP A 278 -67.72 -24.83 -33.65
C TRP A 278 -66.36 -25.53 -33.69
N PHE A 279 -66.13 -26.38 -34.70
CA PHE A 279 -64.84 -27.03 -34.90
C PHE A 279 -63.72 -26.02 -35.19
N ASN A 280 -63.97 -25.05 -36.06
CA ASN A 280 -63.01 -24.00 -36.38
C ASN A 280 -62.69 -23.12 -35.17
N GLU A 281 -63.69 -22.71 -34.38
CA GLU A 281 -63.50 -21.96 -33.14
C GLU A 281 -62.66 -22.75 -32.13
N LYS A 282 -62.95 -24.04 -31.95
CA LYS A 282 -62.23 -24.86 -30.97
C LYS A 282 -60.81 -25.20 -31.42
N SER A 283 -60.61 -25.43 -32.71
CA SER A 283 -59.28 -25.59 -33.34
C SER A 283 -58.45 -24.31 -33.24
N ALA A 284 -59.05 -23.14 -33.49
CA ALA A 284 -58.38 -21.84 -33.34
C ALA A 284 -58.00 -21.56 -31.88
N THR A 285 -58.89 -21.88 -30.93
CA THR A 285 -58.61 -21.76 -29.48
C THR A 285 -57.43 -22.64 -29.08
N LEU A 286 -57.45 -23.93 -29.45
CA LEU A 286 -56.35 -24.86 -29.17
C LEU A 286 -55.03 -24.42 -29.81
N THR A 287 -55.07 -23.96 -31.05
CA THR A 287 -53.88 -23.44 -31.76
C THR A 287 -53.28 -22.23 -31.04
N LYS A 288 -54.13 -21.31 -30.54
CA LYS A 288 -53.69 -20.15 -29.74
C LYS A 288 -53.08 -20.59 -28.40
N GLU A 289 -53.67 -21.56 -27.71
CA GLU A 289 -53.16 -22.10 -26.46
C GLU A 289 -51.80 -22.80 -26.64
N VAL A 290 -51.66 -23.61 -27.70
CA VAL A 290 -50.38 -24.25 -28.07
C VAL A 290 -49.31 -23.20 -28.41
N ALA A 291 -49.67 -22.11 -29.08
CA ALA A 291 -48.74 -21.01 -29.37
C ALA A 291 -48.24 -20.33 -28.08
N ILE A 292 -49.14 -19.97 -27.17
CA ILE A 292 -48.80 -19.34 -25.87
C ILE A 292 -47.98 -20.29 -24.99
N SER A 293 -48.34 -21.57 -24.95
CA SER A 293 -47.58 -22.61 -24.24
C SER A 293 -46.17 -22.79 -24.82
N THR A 294 -46.04 -22.77 -26.16
CA THR A 294 -44.74 -22.83 -26.83
C THR A 294 -43.89 -21.60 -26.51
N GLU A 295 -44.47 -20.39 -26.54
CA GLU A 295 -43.78 -19.14 -26.22
C GLU A 295 -43.27 -19.14 -24.77
N THR A 296 -44.14 -19.48 -23.80
CA THR A 296 -43.77 -19.56 -22.37
C THR A 296 -42.73 -20.64 -22.07
N ILE A 297 -42.71 -21.75 -22.81
CA ILE A 297 -41.63 -22.75 -22.74
C ILE A 297 -40.31 -22.18 -23.27
N GLN A 298 -40.33 -21.42 -24.38
CA GLN A 298 -39.10 -20.81 -24.90
C GLN A 298 -38.56 -19.70 -24.00
N THR A 299 -39.41 -18.81 -23.44
CA THR A 299 -38.97 -17.77 -22.51
C THR A 299 -38.35 -18.36 -21.24
N SER A 300 -39.04 -19.34 -20.63
CA SER A 300 -38.52 -20.09 -19.47
C SER A 300 -37.18 -20.76 -19.78
N LYS A 301 -37.03 -21.33 -20.99
CA LYS A 301 -35.78 -21.94 -21.44
C LYS A 301 -34.66 -20.91 -21.65
N THR A 302 -34.95 -19.70 -22.13
CA THR A 302 -33.95 -18.63 -22.22
C THR A 302 -33.53 -18.14 -20.83
N GLU A 303 -34.48 -17.91 -19.92
CA GLU A 303 -34.22 -17.51 -18.54
C GLU A 303 -33.35 -18.54 -17.79
N ILE A 304 -33.65 -19.83 -17.91
CA ILE A 304 -32.83 -20.91 -17.32
C ILE A 304 -31.40 -20.91 -17.89
N ASN A 305 -31.23 -20.63 -19.18
CA ASN A 305 -29.89 -20.57 -19.79
C ASN A 305 -29.10 -19.34 -19.34
N ASP A 306 -29.76 -18.18 -19.20
CA ASP A 306 -29.11 -16.96 -18.72
C ASP A 306 -28.77 -17.04 -17.23
N LEU A 307 -29.66 -17.63 -16.40
CA LEU A 307 -29.35 -17.97 -14.99
C LEU A 307 -28.19 -18.96 -14.87
N ARG A 308 -28.06 -19.93 -15.78
CA ARG A 308 -26.89 -20.83 -15.82
C ARG A 308 -25.61 -20.09 -16.19
N ARG A 309 -25.66 -19.14 -17.14
CA ARG A 309 -24.51 -18.31 -17.52
C ARG A 309 -24.08 -17.38 -16.39
N THR A 310 -25.01 -16.73 -15.69
CA THR A 310 -24.68 -15.87 -14.54
C THR A 310 -24.12 -16.68 -13.37
N LEU A 311 -24.69 -17.85 -13.08
CA LEU A 311 -24.16 -18.77 -12.07
C LEU A 311 -22.71 -19.19 -12.41
N GLN A 312 -22.42 -19.63 -13.64
CA GLN A 312 -21.06 -19.96 -14.07
C GLN A 312 -20.10 -18.77 -13.98
N GLY A 313 -20.55 -17.56 -14.34
CA GLY A 313 -19.76 -16.34 -14.18
C GLY A 313 -19.41 -16.04 -12.72
N LEU A 314 -20.38 -16.20 -11.81
CA LEU A 314 -20.18 -16.02 -10.37
C LEU A 314 -19.29 -17.11 -9.76
N GLU A 315 -19.37 -18.35 -10.23
CA GLU A 315 -18.46 -19.43 -9.81
C GLU A 315 -17.02 -19.13 -10.24
N ILE A 316 -16.80 -18.67 -11.48
CA ILE A 316 -15.45 -18.28 -11.96
C ILE A 316 -14.91 -17.09 -11.16
N GLU A 317 -15.73 -16.07 -10.89
CA GLU A 317 -15.33 -14.93 -10.06
C GLU A 317 -14.98 -15.38 -8.63
N LEU A 318 -15.77 -16.27 -8.02
CA LEU A 318 -15.48 -16.84 -6.71
C LEU A 318 -14.14 -17.59 -6.70
N GLN A 319 -13.84 -18.41 -7.71
CA GLN A 319 -12.54 -19.09 -7.82
C GLN A 319 -11.38 -18.10 -8.04
N SER A 320 -11.59 -17.04 -8.83
CA SER A 320 -10.62 -15.94 -9.01
C SER A 320 -10.31 -15.24 -7.68
N GLN A 321 -11.34 -14.86 -6.92
CA GLN A 321 -11.19 -14.22 -5.61
C GLN A 321 -10.52 -15.14 -4.57
N LEU A 322 -10.84 -16.44 -4.56
CA LEU A 322 -10.16 -17.41 -3.70
C LEU A 322 -8.68 -17.57 -4.07
N SER A 323 -8.35 -17.58 -5.36
CA SER A 323 -6.96 -17.62 -5.84
C SER A 323 -6.19 -16.34 -5.45
N MET A 324 -6.81 -15.17 -5.63
CA MET A 324 -6.24 -13.88 -5.23
C MET A 324 -6.02 -13.79 -3.71
N LYS A 325 -6.99 -14.25 -2.91
CA LYS A 325 -6.86 -14.35 -1.44
C LYS A 325 -5.66 -15.22 -1.06
N GLY A 326 -5.55 -16.43 -1.61
CA GLY A 326 -4.44 -17.34 -1.33
C GLY A 326 -3.08 -16.78 -1.75
N ALA A 327 -3.01 -16.05 -2.87
CA ALA A 327 -1.80 -15.35 -3.28
C ALA A 327 -1.41 -14.24 -2.29
N LEU A 328 -2.37 -13.42 -1.85
CA LEU A 328 -2.13 -12.36 -0.86
C LEU A 328 -1.70 -12.92 0.49
N GLU A 329 -2.36 -13.97 1.01
CA GLU A 329 -2.00 -14.64 2.26
C GLU A 329 -0.57 -15.22 2.20
N ASN A 330 -0.19 -15.82 1.06
CA ASN A 330 1.18 -16.30 0.85
C ASN A 330 2.20 -15.14 0.83
N THR A 331 1.90 -14.02 0.15
CA THR A 331 2.82 -12.87 0.15
C THR A 331 2.95 -12.23 1.54
N LEU A 332 1.85 -12.17 2.32
CA LEU A 332 1.89 -11.71 3.70
C LEU A 332 2.82 -12.60 4.53
N ALA A 333 2.59 -13.91 4.54
CA ALA A 333 3.40 -14.88 5.26
C ALA A 333 4.88 -14.85 4.82
N GLU A 334 5.18 -14.68 3.53
CA GLU A 334 6.55 -14.50 3.04
C GLU A 334 7.20 -13.21 3.61
N THR A 335 6.47 -12.08 3.59
CA THR A 335 6.99 -10.82 4.15
C THR A 335 7.20 -10.88 5.66
N GLU A 336 6.27 -11.49 6.41
CA GLU A 336 6.37 -11.69 7.86
C GLU A 336 7.56 -12.58 8.21
N ASN A 337 7.73 -13.72 7.52
CA ASN A 337 8.89 -14.59 7.69
C ASN A 337 10.20 -13.87 7.37
N ARG A 338 10.24 -13.06 6.30
CA ARG A 338 11.42 -12.28 5.91
C ARG A 338 11.79 -11.22 6.96
N TYR A 339 10.80 -10.51 7.52
CA TYR A 339 11.04 -9.53 8.58
C TYR A 339 11.41 -10.20 9.91
N SER A 340 10.78 -11.34 10.25
CA SER A 340 11.13 -12.15 11.42
C SER A 340 12.59 -12.63 11.36
N ALA A 341 13.02 -13.16 10.21
CA ALA A 341 14.42 -13.55 9.98
C ALA A 341 15.40 -12.36 10.07
N MET A 342 15.00 -11.17 9.58
CA MET A 342 15.80 -9.95 9.69
C MET A 342 15.93 -9.47 11.14
N LEU A 343 14.84 -9.50 11.91
CA LEU A 343 14.83 -9.16 13.34
C LEU A 343 15.68 -10.14 14.16
N ALA A 344 15.58 -11.45 13.89
CA ALA A 344 16.45 -12.46 14.49
C ALA A 344 17.94 -12.22 14.15
N GLY A 345 18.23 -11.82 12.91
CA GLY A 345 19.56 -11.39 12.47
C GLY A 345 20.08 -10.19 13.28
N PHE A 346 19.26 -9.15 13.46
CA PHE A 346 19.64 -7.99 14.28
C PHE A 346 19.81 -8.35 15.76
N GLN A 347 18.94 -9.18 16.34
CA GLN A 347 19.09 -9.65 17.71
C GLN A 347 20.40 -10.42 17.90
N ASN A 348 20.79 -11.26 16.95
CA ASN A 348 22.09 -11.95 16.98
C ASN A 348 23.26 -10.96 16.95
N THR A 349 23.19 -9.89 16.14
CA THR A 349 24.24 -8.85 16.14
C THR A 349 24.30 -8.05 17.44
N ILE A 350 23.15 -7.78 18.07
CA ILE A 350 23.08 -7.14 19.39
C ILE A 350 23.74 -8.04 20.44
N ASN A 351 23.34 -9.31 20.51
CA ASN A 351 23.90 -10.29 21.45
C ASN A 351 25.43 -10.44 21.30
N MET A 352 25.97 -10.42 20.07
CA MET A 352 27.42 -10.46 19.85
C MET A 352 28.13 -9.19 20.35
N LEU A 353 27.57 -8.01 20.07
CA LEU A 353 28.15 -6.74 20.52
C LEU A 353 28.06 -6.57 22.05
N GLU A 354 26.98 -7.04 22.66
CA GLU A 354 26.83 -7.08 24.12
C GLU A 354 27.86 -8.02 24.77
N ALA A 355 28.12 -9.19 24.17
CA ALA A 355 29.15 -10.12 24.63
C ALA A 355 30.56 -9.54 24.45
N GLU A 356 30.86 -8.89 23.33
CA GLU A 356 32.15 -8.19 23.11
C GLU A 356 32.35 -7.08 24.13
N LEU A 357 31.33 -6.25 24.37
CA LEU A 357 31.35 -5.17 25.36
C LEU A 357 31.49 -5.69 26.80
N ALA A 358 30.89 -6.84 27.13
CA ALA A 358 31.10 -7.51 28.41
C ALA A 358 32.55 -8.02 28.56
N ASN A 359 33.11 -8.63 27.51
CA ASN A 359 34.51 -9.09 27.50
C ASN A 359 35.51 -7.94 27.65
N VAL A 360 35.29 -6.82 26.95
CA VAL A 360 36.14 -5.61 27.07
C VAL A 360 36.04 -5.03 28.49
N ARG A 361 34.84 -4.95 29.08
CA ARG A 361 34.68 -4.52 30.49
C ARG A 361 35.42 -5.42 31.46
N ALA A 362 35.31 -6.74 31.31
CA ALA A 362 36.05 -7.70 32.14
C ALA A 362 37.57 -7.57 31.98
N SER A 363 38.05 -7.33 30.76
CA SER A 363 39.48 -7.11 30.49
C SER A 363 40.00 -5.80 31.10
N ILE A 364 39.22 -4.72 31.05
CA ILE A 364 39.56 -3.44 31.71
C ILE A 364 39.62 -3.61 33.23
N GLU A 365 38.64 -4.31 33.82
CA GLU A 365 38.62 -4.60 35.26
C GLU A 365 39.84 -5.43 35.69
N GLN A 366 40.17 -6.49 34.93
CA GLN A 366 41.39 -7.29 35.14
C GLN A 366 42.66 -6.43 35.08
N GLN A 367 42.81 -5.60 34.04
CA GLN A 367 43.95 -4.68 33.91
C GLN A 367 44.01 -3.69 35.08
N GLY A 368 42.86 -3.18 35.54
CA GLY A 368 42.79 -2.28 36.70
C GLY A 368 43.31 -2.94 37.99
N GLN A 369 43.01 -4.23 38.18
CA GLN A 369 43.51 -5.03 39.30
C GLN A 369 45.02 -5.29 39.17
N ASP A 370 45.50 -5.65 37.98
CA ASP A 370 46.92 -5.87 37.71
C ASP A 370 47.74 -4.57 37.91
N TYR A 371 47.25 -3.43 37.42
CA TYR A 371 47.86 -2.11 37.65
C TYR A 371 47.90 -1.74 39.14
N LYS A 372 46.85 -2.06 39.90
CA LYS A 372 46.81 -1.82 41.35
C LYS A 372 47.83 -2.66 42.09
N MET A 373 48.00 -3.93 41.71
CA MET A 373 49.03 -4.81 42.25
C MET A 373 50.45 -4.31 41.92
N LEU A 374 50.68 -3.89 40.67
CA LEU A 374 51.97 -3.34 40.25
C LEU A 374 52.31 -2.03 40.99
N LEU A 375 51.30 -1.19 41.25
CA LEU A 375 51.47 0.03 42.04
C LEU A 375 51.84 -0.28 43.50
N ASP A 376 51.19 -1.27 44.13
CA ASP A 376 51.52 -1.72 45.49
C ASP A 376 52.98 -2.20 45.57
N ILE A 377 53.39 -3.11 44.66
CA ILE A 377 54.78 -3.58 44.52
C ILE A 377 55.76 -2.42 44.31
N LYS A 378 55.42 -1.47 43.44
CA LYS A 378 56.24 -0.26 43.20
C LYS A 378 56.42 0.54 44.49
N THR A 379 55.34 0.84 45.22
CA THR A 379 55.42 1.63 46.46
C THR A 379 56.23 0.92 47.54
N ARG A 380 56.15 -0.42 47.61
CA ARG A 380 56.99 -1.24 48.49
C ARG A 380 58.47 -1.18 48.09
N LEU A 381 58.79 -1.34 46.82
CA LEU A 381 60.17 -1.24 46.33
C LEU A 381 60.75 0.17 46.53
N GLU A 382 59.93 1.22 46.40
CA GLU A 382 60.35 2.61 46.71
C GLU A 382 60.67 2.79 48.20
N GLN A 383 59.92 2.14 49.10
CA GLN A 383 60.25 2.10 50.54
C GLN A 383 61.54 1.30 50.82
N GLU A 384 61.73 0.15 50.17
CA GLU A 384 62.96 -0.66 50.28
C GLU A 384 64.19 0.12 49.76
N ILE A 385 64.09 0.84 48.64
CA ILE A 385 65.14 1.72 48.13
C ILE A 385 65.42 2.90 49.08
N ALA A 386 64.39 3.48 49.70
CA ALA A 386 64.56 4.56 50.67
C ALA A 386 65.29 4.08 51.94
N THR A 387 64.99 2.87 52.45
CA THR A 387 65.73 2.30 53.58
C THR A 387 67.16 1.93 53.20
N TYR A 388 67.40 1.36 52.01
CA TYR A 388 68.76 1.10 51.53
C TYR A 388 69.59 2.38 51.37
N ARG A 389 69.01 3.49 50.87
CA ARG A 389 69.69 4.80 50.82
C ARG A 389 70.03 5.33 52.21
N SER A 390 69.08 5.27 53.15
CA SER A 390 69.30 5.71 54.53
C SER A 390 70.40 4.89 55.23
N LEU A 391 70.48 3.58 54.97
CA LEU A 391 71.58 2.73 55.45
C LEU A 391 72.92 3.11 54.82
N LEU A 392 72.96 3.38 53.50
CA LEU A 392 74.17 3.84 52.81
C LEU A 392 74.68 5.17 53.37
N GLU A 393 73.79 6.16 53.55
CA GLU A 393 74.12 7.45 54.18
C GLU A 393 74.62 7.28 55.62
N THR A 394 74.07 6.32 56.38
CA THR A 394 74.51 5.98 57.74
C THR A 394 75.89 5.31 57.76
N GLU A 395 76.26 4.57 56.71
CA GLU A 395 77.56 3.91 56.59
C GLU A 395 78.64 4.85 56.01
N GLU A 396 78.31 5.74 55.06
CA GLU A 396 79.21 6.80 54.57
C GLU A 396 79.48 7.89 55.62
N SER A 397 78.52 8.18 56.51
CA SER A 397 78.72 9.10 57.64
C SER A 397 79.44 8.47 58.84
N ARG A 398 79.80 7.19 58.77
CA ARG A 398 80.53 6.48 59.82
C ARG A 398 82.04 6.66 59.62
N PRO A 399 82.77 7.38 60.51
CA PRO A 399 84.22 7.45 60.42
C PRO A 399 84.82 6.04 60.54
N ILE A 400 85.84 5.75 59.73
CA ILE A 400 86.52 4.44 59.71
C ILE A 400 87.07 4.14 61.10
N SER A 401 86.36 3.29 61.84
CA SER A 401 86.73 2.80 63.15
C SER A 401 86.86 1.28 63.09
N THR A 402 88.09 0.84 63.29
CA THR A 402 88.56 -0.53 63.14
C THR A 402 87.88 -1.51 64.10
N GLY A 403 87.32 -2.59 63.56
CA GLY A 403 87.32 -3.91 64.21
C GLY A 403 86.11 -4.31 65.08
N GLY A 404 85.71 -5.58 64.94
CA GLY A 404 85.03 -6.32 66.01
C GLY A 404 83.63 -6.86 65.70
N SER A 405 83.54 -7.90 64.86
CA SER A 405 82.30 -8.70 64.72
C SER A 405 81.93 -9.39 66.03
N LYS A 406 80.64 -9.34 66.41
CA LYS A 406 80.04 -10.30 67.36
C LYS A 406 78.69 -10.79 66.82
N THR A 407 78.71 -11.97 66.23
CA THR A 407 77.50 -12.68 65.79
C THR A 407 76.88 -13.39 66.99
N THR A 408 75.65 -13.02 67.37
CA THR A 408 74.86 -13.75 68.37
C THR A 408 73.83 -14.60 67.64
N VAL A 409 74.07 -15.91 67.58
CA VAL A 409 73.13 -16.88 66.98
C VAL A 409 72.16 -17.36 68.06
N THR A 410 70.87 -17.05 67.93
CA THR A 410 69.82 -17.54 68.82
C THR A 410 69.03 -18.64 68.14
N THR A 411 69.39 -19.90 68.43
CA THR A 411 68.68 -21.08 67.92
C THR A 411 67.38 -21.31 68.69
N THR A 412 66.23 -21.22 68.01
CA THR A 412 64.93 -21.53 68.61
C THR A 412 64.35 -22.81 67.98
N HIS A 413 64.36 -23.92 68.72
CA HIS A 413 63.72 -25.16 68.28
C HIS A 413 62.20 -25.06 68.45
N VAL A 414 61.44 -25.16 67.34
CA VAL A 414 59.99 -25.38 67.38
C VAL A 414 59.73 -26.87 67.14
N ARG A 415 59.08 -27.52 68.12
CA ARG A 415 58.77 -28.95 68.12
C ARG A 415 57.39 -29.17 67.50
N THR A 416 57.33 -29.85 66.37
CA THR A 416 56.07 -30.25 65.73
C THR A 416 55.37 -31.32 66.56
N SER A 417 54.09 -31.10 66.89
CA SER A 417 53.16 -32.14 67.34
C SER A 417 52.22 -32.51 66.18
N SER A 418 52.04 -33.82 65.98
CA SER A 418 51.15 -34.43 64.98
C SER A 418 49.67 -34.21 65.27
#